data_AF-A0A1X1G0B1-F1
#
_entry.id   AF-A0A1X1G0B1-F1
#
_cell.length_a   1.000
_cell.length_b   1.000
_cell.length_c   1.000
_cell.angle_alpha   90.00
_cell.angle_beta   90.00
_cell.angle_gamma   90.00
#
_symmetry.space_group_name_H-M   'P 1'
#
loop_
_entity.id
_entity.type
_entity.pdbx_description
1 polymer ?
#
loop_
_entity_poly.entity_id
_entity_poly.type
_entity_poly.pdbx_seq_one_letter_code
_entity_poly.pdbx_strand_id
1 'polypeptide(L)' 'MTKDFSRLSGKIVEKYGTQYNFAIAIGLSERSLSLKLNNRVGWRDEEIERAVQLLGLDINDIPAYFFTKAVQVS' A
#
# COMPACT_ATOMS: atom_id res chain seq x y z
N MET A 1 -7.86 1.95 -14.07
CA MET A 1 -7.24 3.25 -13.71
C MET A 1 -6.15 2.98 -12.72
N THR A 2 -4.92 3.41 -13.01
CA THR A 2 -3.73 3.13 -12.18
C THR A 2 -3.68 4.06 -10.97
N LYS A 3 -3.31 3.52 -9.81
CA LYS A 3 -3.09 4.26 -8.57
C LYS A 3 -1.61 4.51 -8.33
N ASP A 4 -1.29 5.66 -7.75
CA ASP A 4 0.06 5.96 -7.29
C ASP A 4 0.22 5.47 -5.85
N PHE A 5 0.98 4.38 -5.68
CA PHE A 5 1.30 3.79 -4.39
C PHE A 5 2.69 4.21 -3.87
N SER A 6 3.34 5.22 -4.48
CA SER A 6 4.69 5.65 -4.08
C SER A 6 4.73 6.11 -2.62
N ARG A 7 3.71 6.85 -2.17
CA ARG A 7 3.55 7.26 -0.76
C ARG A 7 3.39 6.06 0.18
N LEU A 8 2.58 5.08 -0.22
CA LEU A 8 2.36 3.86 0.55
C LEU A 8 3.65 3.05 0.66
N SER A 9 4.38 2.86 -0.45
CA SER A 9 5.66 2.15 -0.46
C SER A 9 6.71 2.87 0.39
N GLY A 10 6.76 4.21 0.35
CA GLY A 10 7.64 5.00 1.21
C GLY A 10 7.34 4.77 2.69
N LYS A 11 6.07 4.90 3.10
CA LYS A 11 5.64 4.69 4.49
C LYS A 11 5.93 3.27 4.99
N ILE A 12 5.77 2.27 4.13
CA ILE A 12 6.13 0.87 4.42
C ILE A 12 7.62 0.76 4.74
N VAL A 13 8.49 1.31 3.91
CA VAL A 13 9.94 1.28 4.11
C VAL A 13 10.34 2.07 5.35
N GLU A 14 9.75 3.24 5.59
CA GLU A 14 10.01 4.05 6.80
C GLU A 14 9.69 3.30 8.10
N LYS A 15 8.57 2.55 8.15
CA LYS A 15 8.13 1.88 9.39
C LYS A 15 8.65 0.45 9.55
N TYR A 16 8.74 -0.31 8.47
CA TYR A 16 9.07 -1.74 8.49
C TYR A 16 10.44 -2.07 7.87
N GLY A 17 11.15 -1.07 7.32
CA GLY A 17 12.45 -1.21 6.67
C GLY A 17 12.37 -1.79 5.25
N THR A 18 11.58 -2.84 5.04
CA THR A 18 11.41 -3.50 3.74
C THR A 18 9.96 -3.86 3.46
N GLN A 19 9.62 -4.00 2.16
CA GLN A 19 8.32 -4.54 1.75
C GLN A 19 8.12 -5.98 2.24
N TYR A 20 9.18 -6.79 2.30
CA TYR A 20 9.14 -8.16 2.84
C TYR A 20 8.66 -8.18 4.30
N ASN A 21 9.23 -7.34 5.16
CA ASN A 21 8.83 -7.27 6.57
C ASN A 21 7.37 -6.84 6.74
N PHE A 22 6.93 -5.88 5.91
CA PHE A 22 5.53 -5.48 5.93
C PHE A 22 4.59 -6.57 5.42
N ALA A 23 4.99 -7.33 4.39
CA ALA A 23 4.21 -8.46 3.89
C ALA A 23 3.93 -9.48 5.00
N ILE A 24 4.95 -9.81 5.81
CA ILE A 24 4.79 -10.66 7.00
C ILE A 24 3.79 -10.05 7.99
N ALA A 25 3.94 -8.76 8.31
CA ALA A 25 3.09 -8.10 9.31
C ALA A 25 1.60 -8.02 8.88
N ILE A 26 1.34 -7.73 7.61
CA ILE A 26 -0.02 -7.65 7.06
C ILE A 26 -0.61 -9.02 6.71
N GLY A 27 0.19 -10.10 6.79
CA GLY A 27 -0.27 -11.47 6.53
C GLY A 27 -0.40 -11.80 5.04
N LEU A 28 0.43 -11.18 4.20
CA LEU A 28 0.49 -11.42 2.77
C LEU A 28 1.85 -12.05 2.40
N SER A 29 1.88 -12.77 1.27
CA SER A 29 3.16 -13.09 0.65
C SER A 29 3.79 -11.83 0.06
N GLU A 30 5.12 -11.77 0.02
CA GLU A 30 5.85 -10.67 -0.62
C GLU A 30 5.40 -10.46 -2.08
N ARG A 31 5.16 -11.57 -2.80
CA ARG A 31 4.60 -11.53 -4.17
C ARG A 31 3.23 -10.86 -4.22
N SER A 32 2.33 -11.18 -3.29
CA SER A 32 0.99 -10.58 -3.23
C SER A 32 1.08 -9.08 -2.98
N LEU A 33 1.91 -8.66 -2.02
CA LEU A 33 2.15 -7.24 -1.74
C LEU A 33 2.73 -6.51 -2.96
N SER A 34 3.75 -7.10 -3.62
CA SER A 34 4.36 -6.54 -4.82
C SER A 34 3.33 -6.36 -5.94
N LEU A 35 2.48 -7.36 -6.19
CA LEU A 35 1.42 -7.26 -7.20
C LEU A 35 0.42 -6.13 -6.88
N LYS A 36 0.10 -5.91 -5.61
CA LYS A 36 -0.76 -4.80 -5.17
C LYS A 36 -0.11 -3.44 -5.39
N LEU A 37 1.12 -3.25 -4.90
CA LEU A 37 1.87 -2.00 -5.06
C LEU A 37 2.18 -1.66 -6.53
N ASN A 38 2.23 -2.67 -7.40
CA ASN A 38 2.43 -2.49 -8.85
C ASN A 38 1.11 -2.49 -9.64
N ASN A 39 -0.04 -2.28 -9.00
CA ASN A 39 -1.36 -2.21 -9.65
C ASN A 39 -1.77 -3.46 -10.47
N ARG A 40 -1.14 -4.61 -10.23
CA ARG A 40 -1.50 -5.89 -10.89
C ARG A 40 -2.69 -6.56 -10.22
N VAL A 41 -2.87 -6.33 -8.93
CA VAL A 41 -4.00 -6.84 -8.12
C VAL A 41 -4.52 -5.69 -7.26
N GLY A 42 -5.84 -5.58 -7.11
CA GLY A 42 -6.44 -4.57 -6.24
C GLY A 42 -6.21 -4.82 -4.75
N TRP A 43 -6.36 -3.78 -3.95
CA TRP A 43 -6.51 -3.89 -2.51
C TRP A 43 -7.97 -4.20 -2.16
N ARG A 44 -8.19 -5.08 -1.19
CA ARG A 44 -9.49 -5.32 -0.56
C ARG A 44 -9.66 -4.38 0.63
N ASP A 45 -10.90 -4.08 1.00
CA ASP A 45 -11.21 -3.14 2.09
C ASP A 45 -10.54 -3.57 3.41
N GLU A 46 -10.63 -4.86 3.77
CA GLU A 46 -9.97 -5.44 4.95
C GLU A 46 -8.43 -5.30 4.94
N GLU A 47 -7.81 -5.29 3.76
CA GLU A 47 -6.36 -5.11 3.63
C GLU A 47 -5.97 -3.64 3.76
N ILE A 48 -6.82 -2.72 3.28
CA ILE A 48 -6.63 -1.27 3.45
C ILE A 48 -6.72 -0.92 4.95
N GLU A 49 -7.77 -1.38 5.63
CA GLU A 49 -7.96 -1.16 7.07
C GLU A 49 -6.76 -1.67 7.88
N ARG A 50 -6.32 -2.91 7.59
CA ARG A 50 -5.16 -3.50 8.27
C ARG A 50 -3.87 -2.74 7.96
N ALA A 51 -3.67 -2.31 6.71
CA ALA A 51 -2.50 -1.51 6.33
C ALA A 51 -2.48 -0.17 7.06
N VAL A 52 -3.61 0.53 7.16
CA VAL A 52 -3.75 1.81 7.91
C VAL A 52 -3.38 1.61 9.37
N GLN A 53 -3.94 0.60 10.02
CA GLN A 53 -3.62 0.26 11.41
C GLN A 53 -2.14 -0.05 11.60
N LEU A 54 -1.58 -0.94 10.77
CA LEU A 54 -0.18 -1.37 10.86
C LEU A 54 0.78 -0.22 10.56
N LEU A 55 0.45 0.68 9.63
CA LEU A 55 1.27 1.84 9.28
C LEU A 55 1.08 3.00 10.26
N GLY A 56 0.07 2.94 11.14
CA GLY A 56 -0.26 4.01 12.07
C GLY A 56 -0.71 5.27 11.35
N LEU A 57 -1.50 5.09 10.29
CA LEU A 57 -2.13 6.16 9.52
C LEU A 57 -3.50 6.48 10.11
N ASP A 58 -3.98 7.70 9.86
CA ASP A 58 -5.36 8.06 10.19
C ASP A 58 -6.31 7.57 9.09
N ILE A 59 -7.58 7.33 9.43
CA ILE A 59 -8.60 6.94 8.43
C ILE A 59 -8.75 7.99 7.32
N ASN A 60 -8.53 9.27 7.64
CA ASN A 60 -8.57 10.37 6.69
C ASN A 60 -7.40 10.37 5.70
N ASP A 61 -6.34 9.59 5.96
CA ASP A 61 -5.21 9.43 5.05
C ASP A 61 -5.50 8.45 3.90
N ILE A 62 -6.51 7.58 4.04
CA ILE A 62 -6.83 6.52 3.08
C ILE A 62 -6.89 7.05 1.62
N PRO A 63 -7.60 8.15 1.31
CA PRO A 63 -7.64 8.70 -0.04
C PRO A 63 -6.26 8.98 -0.63
N ALA A 64 -5.36 9.56 0.16
CA ALA A 64 -4.04 9.98 -0.28
C ALA A 64 -3.08 8.79 -0.53
N TYR A 65 -3.27 7.68 0.18
CA TYR A 65 -2.41 6.49 0.07
C TYR A 65 -2.93 5.44 -0.91
N PHE A 66 -4.25 5.26 -1.02
CA PHE A 66 -4.84 4.16 -1.80
C PHE A 66 -5.58 4.61 -3.05
N PHE A 67 -6.00 5.87 -3.12
CA PHE A 67 -6.89 6.34 -4.18
C PHE A 67 -6.31 7.44 -5.08
N THR A 68 -5.11 7.95 -4.77
CA THR A 68 -4.33 8.85 -5.64
C THR A 68 -4.14 8.23 -7.02
N LYS A 69 -4.51 8.97 -8.07
CA LYS A 69 -4.35 8.50 -9.45
C LYS A 69 -2.90 8.68 -9.88
N ALA A 70 -2.33 7.66 -10.53
CA ALA A 70 -1.06 7.84 -11.22
C ALA A 70 -1.27 8.81 -12.40
N VAL A 71 -0.47 9.87 -12.46
CA VAL A 71 -0.49 10.80 -13.60
C VAL A 71 0.22 10.09 -14.75
N GLN A 72 -0.52 9.76 -15.82
CA GLN A 72 0.12 9.43 -17.09
C GLN A 72 0.65 10.72 -17.69
N VAL A 73 1.97 10.87 -17.71
CA VAL A 73 2.60 11.84 -18.62
C VAL A 73 2.43 11.26 -20.03
N SER A 74 1.73 12.00 -20.87
CA SER A 74 1.47 11.65 -22.28
C SER A 74 2.74 11.75 -23.11
#